data_AF-A0A0C9YL08-F1
#
_entry.id   AF-A0A0C9YL08-F1
#
_cell.length_a   1.000
_cell.length_b   1.000
_cell.length_c   1.000
_cell.angle_alpha   90.00
_cell.angle_beta   90.00
_cell.angle_gamma   90.00
#
_symmetry.space_group_name_H-M   'P 1'
#
loop_
_entity.id
_entity.type
_entity.pdbx_description
1 polymer ?
#
loop_
_entity_poly.entity_id
_entity_poly.type
_entity_poly.pdbx_seq_one_letter_code
_entity_poly.pdbx_strand_id
1 'polypeptide(L)'
;MDVDNAKANSGKGSACLGHARNTVIVKPTTLAFYPPLWTKLLDEAKARIWLYVATEEPFLRLETAVDGQCSEEIIELVVKYQEDQSELKAGKYIPCDTFVVHSQHFPIGFYPQYKRSMARMLFNDMQTFWSEIKKVAVRIVPIEYNLSAPKSATTERERLDAVKQKATALLEGAKFLRGECDSLISSNFAHPALQNICLRVYYSNSVKSLCQYVEFQHFVPYKALALAAAIVHSVLLTYEQHGFSKAESLNVGELEDSYQRLLALMDTVALDMYHGPKLSAMLEDWAQMGM
;
A
#
# COMPACT_ATOMS: atom_id res chain seq x y z
N MET A 1 -40.06 24.63 62.04
CA MET A 1 -40.21 23.26 62.56
C MET A 1 -40.36 22.36 61.35
N ASP A 2 -39.40 21.45 61.20
CA ASP A 2 -39.50 20.28 60.31
C ASP A 2 -40.73 19.42 60.62
N VAL A 3 -41.18 18.66 59.63
CA VAL A 3 -41.22 17.18 59.63
C VAL A 3 -42.01 16.69 58.39
N ASP A 4 -41.33 15.86 57.60
CA ASP A 4 -41.77 14.71 56.78
C ASP A 4 -43.24 14.57 56.35
N ASN A 5 -43.47 14.27 55.06
CA ASN A 5 -43.78 12.89 54.67
C ASN A 5 -43.84 12.64 53.14
N ALA A 6 -43.48 11.42 52.78
CA ALA A 6 -43.41 10.88 51.43
C ALA A 6 -44.74 10.33 50.89
N LYS A 7 -44.94 10.43 49.56
CA LYS A 7 -45.57 9.41 48.66
C LYS A 7 -45.68 10.01 47.24
N ALA A 8 -44.89 9.56 46.27
CA ALA A 8 -45.06 8.36 45.45
C ALA A 8 -46.14 8.45 44.35
N ASN A 9 -45.62 8.36 43.11
CA ASN A 9 -46.15 7.63 41.96
C ASN A 9 -47.16 8.28 40.99
N SER A 10 -46.59 8.57 39.80
CA SER A 10 -46.86 7.85 38.54
C SER A 10 -47.68 8.58 37.48
N GLY A 11 -47.20 8.43 36.23
CA GLY A 11 -47.88 8.87 35.01
C GLY A 11 -46.93 9.47 33.98
N LYS A 12 -45.84 8.77 33.63
CA LYS A 12 -45.58 8.28 32.26
C LYS A 12 -46.00 9.24 31.13
N GLY A 13 -45.04 10.03 30.67
CA GLY A 13 -44.99 10.58 29.31
C GLY A 13 -43.65 10.23 28.69
N SER A 14 -43.54 9.00 28.18
CA SER A 14 -42.42 8.55 27.37
C SER A 14 -42.60 9.08 25.95
N ALA A 15 -41.60 9.79 25.42
CA ALA A 15 -41.12 9.55 24.05
C ALA A 15 -39.92 10.46 23.72
N CYS A 16 -38.80 9.80 23.43
CA CYS A 16 -37.82 10.18 22.42
C CYS A 16 -37.00 11.45 22.66
N LEU A 17 -36.01 11.32 23.56
CA LEU A 17 -34.72 11.99 23.37
C LEU A 17 -34.12 11.48 22.06
N GLY A 18 -34.30 12.27 20.99
CA GLY A 18 -33.66 12.05 19.71
C GLY A 18 -32.15 11.99 19.91
N HIS A 19 -31.57 10.82 19.65
CA HIS A 19 -30.14 10.73 19.36
C HIS A 19 -29.85 11.67 18.19
N ALA A 20 -29.14 12.76 18.47
CA ALA A 20 -28.45 13.51 17.45
C ALA A 20 -27.47 12.53 16.77
N ARG A 21 -27.89 11.99 15.62
CA ARG A 21 -26.96 11.35 14.69
C ARG A 21 -25.97 12.44 14.32
N ASN A 22 -24.73 12.30 14.80
CA ASN A 22 -23.61 13.07 14.27
C ASN A 22 -23.56 12.83 12.77
N THR A 23 -24.11 13.76 11.99
CA THR A 23 -24.04 13.71 10.54
C THR A 23 -22.58 13.93 10.18
N VAL A 24 -21.84 12.84 9.97
CA VAL A 24 -20.46 12.90 9.49
C VAL A 24 -20.50 13.57 8.13
N ILE A 25 -20.01 14.81 8.04
CA ILE A 25 -19.89 15.53 6.77
C ILE A 25 -18.83 14.80 5.95
N VAL A 26 -19.27 14.07 4.94
CA VAL A 26 -18.39 13.33 4.04
C VAL A 26 -17.62 14.34 3.18
N LYS A 27 -16.28 14.25 3.19
CA LYS A 27 -15.41 15.21 2.51
C LYS A 27 -15.12 14.77 1.08
N PRO A 28 -14.95 15.68 0.10
CA PRO A 28 -14.53 15.34 -1.26
C PRO A 28 -13.18 14.62 -1.36
N THR A 29 -12.37 14.61 -0.30
CA THR A 29 -11.12 13.81 -0.25
C THR A 29 -11.36 12.38 0.22
N THR A 30 -12.60 11.91 0.29
CA THR A 30 -12.96 10.55 0.71
C THR A 30 -13.85 9.88 -0.34
N LEU A 31 -13.63 8.59 -0.57
CA LEU A 31 -14.33 7.83 -1.61
C LEU A 31 -15.85 7.81 -1.40
N ALA A 32 -16.31 7.79 -0.13
CA ALA A 32 -17.72 7.82 0.24
C ALA A 32 -18.47 9.10 -0.19
N PHE A 33 -17.75 10.16 -0.57
CA PHE A 33 -18.36 11.38 -1.12
C PHE A 33 -18.92 11.15 -2.53
N TYR A 34 -18.34 10.20 -3.26
CA TYR A 34 -18.60 9.99 -4.67
C TYR A 34 -19.64 8.88 -4.89
N PRO A 35 -20.50 9.01 -5.92
CA PRO A 35 -21.46 7.96 -6.25
C PRO A 35 -20.76 6.75 -6.89
N PRO A 36 -21.43 5.58 -6.99
CA PRO A 36 -20.78 4.31 -7.32
C PRO A 36 -19.91 4.29 -8.58
N LEU A 37 -20.32 4.95 -9.66
CA LEU A 37 -19.52 5.01 -10.90
C LEU A 37 -18.20 5.78 -10.70
N TRP A 38 -18.25 6.91 -9.99
CA TRP A 38 -17.05 7.67 -9.63
C TRP A 38 -16.18 6.90 -8.65
N THR A 39 -16.78 6.16 -7.71
CA THR A 39 -16.04 5.28 -6.81
C THR A 39 -15.26 4.22 -7.57
N LYS A 40 -15.89 3.53 -8.54
CA LYS A 40 -15.21 2.55 -9.39
C LYS A 40 -14.04 3.17 -10.17
N LEU A 41 -14.27 4.34 -10.78
CA LEU A 41 -13.22 5.07 -11.49
C LEU A 41 -12.06 5.44 -10.57
N LEU A 42 -12.36 5.97 -9.38
CA LEU A 42 -11.33 6.37 -8.40
C LEU A 42 -10.59 5.17 -7.81
N ASP A 43 -11.23 4.02 -7.66
CA ASP A 43 -10.54 2.78 -7.26
C ASP A 43 -9.59 2.27 -8.35
N GLU A 44 -9.97 2.36 -9.63
CA GLU A 44 -9.07 2.09 -10.77
C GLU A 44 -7.89 3.08 -10.77
N ALA A 45 -8.16 4.38 -10.55
CA ALA A 45 -7.12 5.41 -10.45
C ALA A 45 -6.14 5.15 -9.30
N LYS A 46 -6.63 4.69 -8.15
CA LYS A 46 -5.78 4.29 -7.02
C LYS A 46 -4.86 3.14 -7.40
N ALA A 47 -5.39 2.12 -8.07
CA ALA A 47 -4.59 0.97 -8.51
C ALA A 47 -3.52 1.39 -9.54
N ARG A 48 -3.82 2.29 -10.46
CA ARG A 48 -2.83 2.85 -11.40
C ARG A 48 -1.75 3.67 -10.72
N ILE A 49 -2.11 4.45 -9.70
CA ILE A 49 -1.13 5.20 -8.91
C ILE A 49 -0.23 4.25 -8.09
N TRP A 50 -0.75 3.13 -7.59
CA TRP A 50 0.10 2.11 -6.95
C TRP A 50 1.06 1.47 -7.94
N LEU A 51 0.60 1.19 -9.16
CA LEU A 51 1.46 0.72 -10.25
C LEU A 51 2.58 1.74 -10.51
N TYR A 52 2.23 3.01 -10.75
CA TYR A 52 3.20 4.09 -10.96
C TYR A 52 4.23 4.20 -9.83
N VAL A 53 3.79 4.14 -8.57
CA VAL A 53 4.72 4.18 -7.41
C VAL A 53 5.66 2.97 -7.38
N ALA A 54 5.20 1.81 -7.84
CA ALA A 54 6.00 0.60 -7.84
C ALA A 54 6.95 0.50 -9.04
N THR A 55 6.61 1.09 -10.19
CA THR A 55 7.39 0.97 -11.44
C THR A 55 8.14 2.24 -11.83
N GLU A 56 7.70 3.40 -11.37
CA GLU A 56 8.25 4.69 -11.79
C GLU A 56 8.86 5.48 -10.64
N GLU A 57 8.12 6.43 -10.08
CA GLU A 57 8.58 7.38 -9.07
C GLU A 57 7.79 7.18 -7.77
N PRO A 58 8.39 6.52 -6.76
CA PRO A 58 7.69 6.30 -5.52
C PRO A 58 7.46 7.60 -4.75
N PHE A 59 8.42 8.52 -4.72
CA PHE A 59 8.44 9.64 -3.75
C PHE A 59 8.03 10.97 -4.39
N LEU A 60 6.76 11.11 -4.75
CA LEU A 60 6.25 12.39 -5.25
C LEU A 60 6.00 13.40 -4.11
N ARG A 61 6.35 14.66 -4.36
CA ARG A 61 5.93 15.78 -3.51
C ARG A 61 4.45 16.11 -3.74
N LEU A 62 3.75 16.55 -2.69
CA LEU A 62 2.31 16.77 -2.72
C LEU A 62 1.84 17.61 -3.93
N GLU A 63 2.42 18.79 -4.14
CA GLU A 63 1.98 19.69 -5.22
C GLU A 63 2.28 19.08 -6.60
N THR A 64 3.46 18.49 -6.77
CA THR A 64 3.86 17.81 -8.02
C THR A 64 2.93 16.62 -8.32
N ALA A 65 2.57 15.82 -7.31
CA ALA A 65 1.67 14.69 -7.49
C ALA A 65 0.24 15.15 -7.82
N VAL A 66 -0.28 16.11 -7.06
CA VAL A 66 -1.67 16.57 -7.17
C VAL A 66 -1.91 17.29 -8.49
N ASP A 67 -0.98 18.14 -8.93
CA ASP A 67 -1.11 18.89 -10.19
C ASP A 67 -0.54 18.16 -11.40
N GLY A 68 0.25 17.09 -11.19
CA GLY A 68 0.78 16.20 -12.23
C GLY A 68 0.11 14.82 -12.21
N GLN A 69 0.87 13.77 -11.89
CA GLN A 69 0.48 12.36 -12.09
C GLN A 69 -0.92 12.01 -11.58
N CYS A 70 -1.29 12.41 -10.36
CA CYS A 70 -2.62 12.08 -9.83
C CYS A 70 -3.74 12.75 -10.65
N SER A 71 -3.52 13.97 -11.12
CA SER A 71 -4.48 14.68 -11.97
C SER A 71 -4.57 14.07 -13.37
N GLU A 72 -3.45 13.62 -13.93
CA GLU A 72 -3.38 12.99 -15.25
C GLU A 72 -4.13 11.66 -15.27
N GLU A 73 -3.91 10.77 -14.29
CA GLU A 73 -4.64 9.51 -14.17
C GLU A 73 -6.16 9.71 -14.09
N ILE A 74 -6.61 10.74 -13.36
CA ILE A 74 -8.04 11.07 -13.27
C ILE A 74 -8.56 11.54 -14.63
N ILE A 75 -7.83 12.41 -15.33
CA ILE A 75 -8.23 12.90 -16.66
C ILE A 75 -8.39 11.74 -17.62
N GLU A 76 -7.38 10.89 -17.73
CA GLU A 76 -7.39 9.75 -18.65
C GLU A 76 -8.56 8.81 -18.39
N LEU A 77 -8.80 8.47 -17.12
CA LEU A 77 -9.91 7.60 -16.75
C LEU A 77 -11.27 8.25 -16.99
N VAL A 78 -11.40 9.56 -16.75
CA VAL A 78 -12.65 10.28 -17.06
C VAL A 78 -12.93 10.24 -18.56
N VAL A 79 -11.92 10.49 -19.41
CA VAL A 79 -12.05 10.40 -20.87
C VAL A 79 -12.45 8.99 -21.29
N LYS A 80 -11.72 7.97 -20.83
CA LYS A 80 -12.01 6.56 -21.12
C LYS A 80 -13.45 6.19 -20.75
N TYR A 81 -13.91 6.52 -19.54
CA TYR A 81 -15.28 6.19 -19.12
C TYR A 81 -16.34 6.96 -19.92
N GLN A 82 -16.04 8.18 -20.38
CA GLN A 82 -16.94 8.94 -21.25
C GLN A 82 -17.04 8.32 -22.65
N GLU A 83 -15.92 7.87 -23.20
CA GLU A 83 -15.84 7.17 -24.48
C GLU A 83 -16.57 5.83 -24.41
N ASP A 84 -16.27 4.98 -23.42
CA ASP A 84 -16.94 3.68 -23.20
C ASP A 84 -18.47 3.86 -23.08
N GLN A 85 -18.93 4.89 -22.35
CA GLN A 85 -20.36 5.18 -22.27
C GLN A 85 -20.96 5.71 -23.58
N SER A 86 -20.18 6.45 -24.36
CA SER A 86 -20.61 6.95 -25.66
C SER A 86 -20.71 5.80 -26.67
N GLU A 87 -19.77 4.85 -26.66
CA GLU A 87 -19.80 3.63 -27.44
C GLU A 87 -20.99 2.73 -27.05
N LEU A 88 -21.24 2.54 -25.75
CA LEU A 88 -22.42 1.81 -25.26
C LEU A 88 -23.74 2.47 -25.72
N LYS A 89 -23.78 3.80 -25.81
CA LYS A 89 -24.95 4.54 -26.30
C LYS A 89 -25.09 4.49 -27.83
N ALA A 90 -23.97 4.51 -28.56
CA ALA A 90 -23.93 4.42 -30.02
C ALA A 90 -24.21 2.99 -30.51
N GLY A 91 -23.83 1.97 -29.74
CA GLY A 91 -23.97 0.55 -30.03
C GLY A 91 -25.20 -0.13 -29.44
N LYS A 92 -26.38 0.52 -29.39
CA LYS A 92 -27.65 -0.12 -29.00
C LYS A 92 -28.02 -1.31 -29.91
N TYR A 93 -27.40 -2.46 -29.66
CA TYR A 93 -28.09 -3.75 -29.63
C TYR A 93 -28.84 -3.78 -28.29
N ILE A 94 -30.10 -3.36 -28.30
CA ILE A 94 -31.04 -3.75 -27.24
C ILE A 94 -31.93 -4.80 -27.92
N PRO A 95 -31.74 -6.11 -27.69
CA PRO A 95 -32.83 -7.04 -27.86
C PRO A 95 -33.95 -6.56 -26.93
N CYS A 96 -35.03 -6.08 -27.52
CA CYS A 96 -36.30 -5.91 -26.83
C CYS A 96 -36.70 -7.30 -26.34
N ASP A 97 -36.33 -7.62 -25.12
CA ASP A 97 -37.23 -8.13 -24.08
C ASP A 97 -36.40 -8.50 -22.86
N THR A 98 -36.88 -8.07 -21.70
CA THR A 98 -36.39 -8.35 -20.34
C THR A 98 -35.30 -7.43 -19.78
N PHE A 99 -35.65 -6.79 -18.65
CA PHE A 99 -34.85 -6.02 -17.70
C PHE A 99 -34.62 -4.52 -17.96
N VAL A 100 -35.31 -3.74 -17.13
CA VAL A 100 -35.05 -2.33 -16.80
C VAL A 100 -33.65 -2.22 -16.20
N VAL A 101 -32.63 -2.05 -17.04
CA VAL A 101 -31.31 -1.60 -16.59
C VAL A 101 -31.44 -0.10 -16.31
N HIS A 102 -31.37 0.27 -15.03
CA HIS A 102 -31.17 1.65 -14.60
C HIS A 102 -30.05 2.26 -15.43
N SER A 103 -30.38 3.23 -16.29
CA SER A 103 -29.41 3.88 -17.17
C SER A 103 -28.35 4.61 -16.34
N GLN A 104 -27.23 3.95 -16.10
CA GLN A 104 -26.03 4.45 -15.44
C GLN A 104 -25.35 5.53 -16.31
N HIS A 105 -25.97 6.71 -16.38
CA HIS A 105 -25.30 7.89 -16.92
C HIS A 105 -24.13 8.24 -16.01
N PHE A 106 -22.95 8.49 -16.57
CA PHE A 106 -21.82 9.04 -15.83
C PHE A 106 -22.26 10.39 -15.23
N PRO A 107 -22.36 10.51 -13.90
CA PRO A 107 -23.03 11.65 -13.30
C PRO A 107 -22.19 12.90 -13.48
N ILE A 108 -22.74 13.82 -14.27
CA ILE A 108 -22.17 15.12 -14.61
C ILE A 108 -22.08 15.97 -13.32
N GLY A 109 -21.00 16.72 -13.15
CA GLY A 109 -20.85 17.73 -12.09
C GLY A 109 -19.72 17.51 -11.10
N PHE A 110 -19.21 16.27 -10.94
CA PHE A 110 -18.09 16.03 -10.01
C PHE A 110 -16.73 16.41 -10.59
N TYR A 111 -16.57 16.30 -11.91
CA TYR A 111 -15.40 16.75 -12.64
C TYR A 111 -15.81 17.87 -13.61
N PRO A 112 -15.03 18.95 -13.74
CA PRO A 112 -13.73 19.21 -13.11
C PRO A 112 -13.81 19.73 -11.66
N GLN A 113 -15.00 19.99 -11.12
CA GLN A 113 -15.20 20.68 -9.83
C GLN A 113 -14.35 20.13 -8.67
N TYR A 114 -14.28 18.82 -8.51
CA TYR A 114 -13.54 18.16 -7.42
C TYR A 114 -12.21 17.53 -7.87
N LYS A 115 -11.70 17.87 -9.07
CA LYS A 115 -10.45 17.30 -9.61
C LYS A 115 -9.31 17.32 -8.60
N ARG A 116 -9.04 18.47 -7.99
CA ARG A 116 -7.95 18.61 -7.00
C ARG A 116 -8.20 17.78 -5.73
N SER A 117 -9.45 17.63 -5.31
CA SER A 117 -9.80 16.79 -4.15
C SER A 117 -9.63 15.31 -4.44
N MET A 118 -10.00 14.86 -5.65
CA MET A 118 -9.75 13.51 -6.13
C MET A 118 -8.25 13.23 -6.21
N ALA A 119 -7.47 14.14 -6.83
CA ALA A 119 -6.02 13.99 -6.95
C ALA A 119 -5.34 13.92 -5.57
N ARG A 120 -5.77 14.75 -4.61
CA ARG A 120 -5.29 14.67 -3.22
C ARG A 120 -5.66 13.35 -2.54
N MET A 121 -6.81 12.76 -2.89
CA MET A 121 -7.18 11.43 -2.41
C MET A 121 -6.20 10.37 -2.93
N LEU A 122 -5.84 10.42 -4.21
CA LEU A 122 -4.86 9.49 -4.79
C LEU A 122 -3.48 9.65 -4.15
N PHE A 123 -3.02 10.88 -3.93
CA PHE A 123 -1.78 11.14 -3.21
C PHE A 123 -1.77 10.53 -1.80
N ASN A 124 -2.86 10.67 -1.03
CA ASN A 124 -2.96 10.03 0.28
C ASN A 124 -2.99 8.49 0.18
N ASP A 125 -3.54 7.94 -0.91
CA ASP A 125 -3.56 6.50 -1.15
C ASP A 125 -2.15 5.95 -1.44
N MET A 126 -1.25 6.73 -2.05
CA MET A 126 0.18 6.37 -2.18
C MET A 126 0.85 6.14 -0.81
N GLN A 127 0.59 7.02 0.16
CA GLN A 127 1.12 6.85 1.52
C GLN A 127 0.53 5.62 2.21
N THR A 128 -0.73 5.31 1.88
CA THR A 128 -1.40 4.09 2.35
C THR A 128 -0.72 2.86 1.76
N PHE A 129 -0.33 2.88 0.49
CA PHE A 129 0.39 1.78 -0.16
C PHE A 129 1.70 1.43 0.56
N TRP A 130 2.54 2.43 0.86
CA TRP A 130 3.76 2.19 1.65
C TRP A 130 3.46 1.62 3.04
N SER A 131 2.39 2.11 3.66
CA SER A 131 1.95 1.62 4.96
C SER A 131 1.47 0.16 4.90
N GLU A 132 0.84 -0.27 3.80
CA GLU A 132 0.47 -1.67 3.57
C GLU A 132 1.70 -2.56 3.43
N ILE A 133 2.71 -2.12 2.66
CA ILE A 133 3.99 -2.85 2.58
C ILE A 133 4.64 -2.96 3.97
N LYS A 134 4.68 -1.87 4.74
CA LYS A 134 5.22 -1.88 6.10
C LYS A 134 4.46 -2.84 7.01
N LYS A 135 3.13 -2.85 6.96
CA LYS A 135 2.31 -3.76 7.78
C LYS A 135 2.66 -5.23 7.51
N VAL A 136 2.93 -5.57 6.25
CA VAL A 136 3.38 -6.91 5.86
C VAL A 136 4.82 -7.16 6.34
N ALA A 137 5.74 -6.22 6.08
CA ALA A 137 7.14 -6.33 6.46
C ALA A 137 7.34 -6.50 7.97
N VAL A 138 6.62 -5.74 8.81
CA VAL A 138 6.68 -5.84 10.29
C VAL A 138 6.34 -7.24 10.79
N ARG A 139 5.53 -8.02 10.06
CA ARG A 139 5.18 -9.39 10.42
C ARG A 139 6.21 -10.41 9.92
N ILE A 140 6.75 -10.19 8.72
CA ILE A 140 7.67 -11.12 8.06
C ILE A 140 9.10 -10.99 8.60
N VAL A 141 9.60 -9.75 8.71
CA VAL A 141 10.99 -9.46 9.07
C VAL A 141 11.43 -10.18 10.35
N PRO A 142 10.68 -10.16 11.47
CA PRO A 142 11.17 -10.78 12.69
C PRO A 142 11.32 -12.30 12.60
N ILE A 143 10.50 -12.93 11.76
CA ILE A 143 10.47 -14.38 11.55
C ILE A 143 11.62 -14.77 10.63
N GLU A 144 11.68 -14.20 9.43
CA GLU A 144 12.64 -14.56 8.39
C GLU A 144 14.08 -14.23 8.78
N TYR A 145 14.29 -13.14 9.52
CA TYR A 145 15.61 -12.73 10.00
C TYR A 145 15.95 -13.24 11.40
N ASN A 146 15.10 -14.09 11.99
CA ASN A 146 15.31 -14.66 13.33
C ASN A 146 15.61 -13.60 14.40
N LEU A 147 14.86 -12.49 14.41
CA LEU A 147 14.97 -11.38 15.36
C LEU A 147 14.33 -11.70 16.72
N SER A 148 14.66 -12.87 17.25
CA SER A 148 14.31 -13.30 18.59
C SER A 148 15.54 -13.31 19.49
N ALA A 149 15.36 -12.98 20.76
CA ALA A 149 16.40 -13.14 21.76
C ALA A 149 16.83 -14.62 21.89
N PRO A 150 18.10 -14.91 22.18
CA PRO A 150 18.54 -16.25 22.49
C PRO A 150 17.88 -16.75 23.78
N LYS A 151 17.66 -18.07 23.88
CA LYS A 151 17.05 -18.70 25.07
C LYS A 151 17.87 -18.49 26.36
N SER A 152 19.16 -18.18 26.22
CA SER A 152 20.06 -17.90 27.33
C SER A 152 19.93 -16.50 27.91
N ALA A 153 19.25 -15.56 27.23
CA ALA A 153 19.04 -14.21 27.76
C ALA A 153 17.99 -14.26 28.88
N THR A 154 18.41 -13.89 30.09
CA THR A 154 17.61 -14.03 31.31
C THR A 154 16.90 -12.74 31.69
N THR A 155 17.43 -11.59 31.28
CA THR A 155 16.85 -10.27 31.55
C THR A 155 16.26 -9.65 30.30
N GLU A 156 15.27 -8.76 30.46
CA GLU A 156 14.69 -8.05 29.32
C GLU A 156 15.72 -7.19 28.58
N ARG A 157 16.67 -6.60 29.32
CA ARG A 157 17.76 -5.82 28.73
C ARG A 157 18.66 -6.68 27.84
N GLU A 158 19.09 -7.85 28.32
CA GLU A 158 19.88 -8.81 27.51
C GLU A 158 19.13 -9.24 26.26
N ARG A 159 17.81 -9.47 26.38
CA ARG A 159 16.97 -9.87 25.25
C ARG A 159 16.91 -8.78 24.19
N LEU A 160 16.66 -7.53 24.59
CA LEU A 160 16.62 -6.39 23.69
C LEU A 160 17.99 -6.14 23.03
N ASP A 161 19.07 -6.13 23.81
CA ASP A 161 20.42 -5.89 23.29
C ASP A 161 20.84 -6.98 22.27
N ALA A 162 20.50 -8.24 22.52
CA ALA A 162 20.75 -9.32 21.56
C ALA A 162 19.99 -9.15 20.25
N VAL A 163 18.73 -8.69 20.29
CA VAL A 163 17.95 -8.42 19.07
C VAL A 163 18.50 -7.21 18.32
N LYS A 164 18.89 -6.14 19.03
CA LYS A 164 19.54 -4.96 18.41
C LYS A 164 20.81 -5.35 17.68
N GLN A 165 21.68 -6.15 18.31
CA GLN A 165 22.91 -6.64 17.70
C GLN A 165 22.66 -7.45 16.42
N LYS A 166 21.63 -8.31 16.41
CA LYS A 166 21.22 -9.03 15.19
C LYS A 166 20.78 -8.08 14.09
N ALA A 167 19.95 -7.09 14.40
CA ALA A 167 19.51 -6.09 13.43
C ALA A 167 20.69 -5.27 12.87
N THR A 168 21.61 -4.80 13.72
CA THR A 168 22.85 -4.13 13.29
C THR A 168 23.67 -5.03 12.37
N ALA A 169 23.85 -6.30 12.72
CA ALA A 169 24.59 -7.25 11.89
C ALA A 169 23.94 -7.49 10.53
N LEU A 170 22.61 -7.40 10.41
CA LEU A 170 21.88 -7.51 9.14
C LEU A 170 22.00 -6.24 8.29
N LEU A 171 21.99 -5.07 8.92
CA LEU A 171 22.15 -3.78 8.25
C LEU A 171 23.57 -3.57 7.73
N GLU A 172 24.57 -4.08 8.46
CA GLU A 172 25.98 -4.00 8.07
C GLU A 172 26.22 -4.63 6.69
N GLY A 173 26.70 -3.82 5.74
CA GLY A 173 26.97 -4.25 4.37
C GLY A 173 25.73 -4.79 3.64
N ALA A 174 24.53 -4.33 4.04
CA ALA A 174 23.24 -4.73 3.50
C ALA A 174 23.03 -6.25 3.45
N LYS A 175 23.54 -6.99 4.46
CA LYS A 175 23.41 -8.45 4.55
C LYS A 175 21.96 -8.93 4.54
N PHE A 176 21.01 -8.09 4.99
CA PHE A 176 19.59 -8.38 4.93
C PHE A 176 19.04 -8.62 3.50
N LEU A 177 19.75 -8.20 2.46
CA LEU A 177 19.37 -8.45 1.06
C LEU A 177 19.78 -9.83 0.55
N ARG A 178 20.72 -10.50 1.24
CA ARG A 178 21.39 -11.70 0.72
C ARG A 178 20.50 -12.93 0.87
N GLY A 179 20.31 -13.66 -0.21
CA GLY A 179 19.70 -14.99 -0.20
C GLY A 179 20.71 -16.09 0.13
N GLU A 180 20.30 -17.34 -0.10
CA GLU A 180 21.15 -18.51 0.07
C GLU A 180 22.39 -18.46 -0.85
N CYS A 181 23.42 -19.21 -0.43
CA CYS A 181 24.73 -19.21 -1.05
C CYS A 181 24.90 -20.49 -1.87
N ASP A 182 24.84 -20.39 -3.20
CA ASP A 182 24.86 -21.59 -4.05
C ASP A 182 26.27 -22.16 -4.25
N SER A 183 27.32 -21.36 -4.05
CA SER A 183 28.70 -21.78 -4.33
C SER A 183 29.77 -20.78 -3.84
N LEU A 184 29.65 -20.28 -2.60
CA LEU A 184 30.49 -19.23 -1.96
C LEU A 184 30.12 -17.77 -2.30
N ILE A 185 29.19 -17.53 -3.24
CA ILE A 185 28.70 -16.20 -3.58
C ILE A 185 27.20 -16.09 -3.25
N SER A 186 26.86 -15.15 -2.37
CA SER A 186 25.46 -14.89 -2.00
C SER A 186 24.72 -14.15 -3.10
N SER A 187 23.50 -14.57 -3.41
CA SER A 187 22.60 -13.84 -4.31
C SER A 187 22.11 -12.55 -3.63
N ASN A 188 22.36 -11.39 -4.23
CA ASN A 188 21.83 -10.12 -3.71
C ASN A 188 20.35 -9.97 -4.06
N PHE A 189 19.58 -9.30 -3.19
CA PHE A 189 18.12 -9.14 -3.27
C PHE A 189 17.31 -10.45 -3.32
N ALA A 190 17.90 -11.55 -2.86
CA ALA A 190 17.31 -12.88 -2.92
C ALA A 190 16.87 -13.42 -1.56
N HIS A 191 16.87 -12.59 -0.51
CA HIS A 191 16.43 -13.03 0.82
C HIS A 191 14.93 -13.42 0.78
N PRO A 192 14.52 -14.57 1.35
CA PRO A 192 13.12 -15.03 1.32
C PRO A 192 12.10 -14.02 1.88
N ALA A 193 12.51 -13.19 2.83
CA ALA A 193 11.69 -12.08 3.32
C ALA A 193 11.22 -11.13 2.20
N LEU A 194 12.09 -10.79 1.24
CA LEU A 194 11.74 -9.90 0.14
C LEU A 194 10.71 -10.55 -0.79
N GLN A 195 10.89 -11.83 -1.11
CA GLN A 195 9.93 -12.63 -1.87
C GLN A 195 8.56 -12.62 -1.18
N ASN A 196 8.53 -13.02 0.10
CA ASN A 196 7.30 -13.14 0.86
C ASN A 196 6.57 -11.80 1.00
N ILE A 197 7.29 -10.68 1.08
CA ILE A 197 6.70 -9.33 1.07
C ILE A 197 6.13 -8.99 -0.31
N CYS A 198 6.92 -9.17 -1.38
CA CYS A 198 6.50 -8.85 -2.75
C CYS A 198 5.24 -9.64 -3.14
N LEU A 199 5.23 -10.95 -2.91
CA LEU A 199 4.07 -11.81 -3.21
C LEU A 199 2.82 -11.35 -2.45
N ARG A 200 2.94 -11.07 -1.14
CA ARG A 200 1.78 -10.68 -0.33
C ARG A 200 1.22 -9.31 -0.65
N VAL A 201 2.05 -8.37 -1.10
CA VAL A 201 1.60 -7.01 -1.41
C VAL A 201 1.15 -6.92 -2.86
N TYR A 202 2.03 -7.27 -3.81
CA TYR A 202 1.84 -7.00 -5.23
C TYR A 202 0.96 -8.04 -5.92
N TYR A 203 0.86 -9.24 -5.36
CA TYR A 203 0.09 -10.36 -5.91
C TYR A 203 -1.04 -10.81 -4.97
N SER A 204 -1.56 -9.89 -4.15
CA SER A 204 -2.70 -10.19 -3.28
C SER A 204 -3.99 -10.43 -4.08
N ASN A 205 -4.95 -11.17 -3.53
CA ASN A 205 -6.28 -11.35 -4.16
C ASN A 205 -7.20 -10.12 -4.01
N SER A 206 -6.65 -8.91 -4.04
CA SER A 206 -7.41 -7.66 -3.92
C SER A 206 -7.61 -7.00 -5.27
N VAL A 207 -8.65 -6.15 -5.39
CA VAL A 207 -8.87 -5.33 -6.59
C VAL A 207 -7.73 -4.36 -6.90
N LYS A 208 -6.86 -4.11 -5.91
CA LYS A 208 -5.65 -3.28 -6.03
C LYS A 208 -4.39 -4.11 -6.28
N SER A 209 -4.53 -5.40 -6.55
CA SER A 209 -3.39 -6.24 -6.90
C SER A 209 -2.69 -5.68 -8.12
N LEU A 210 -1.36 -5.74 -8.12
CA LEU A 210 -0.58 -5.27 -9.25
C LEU A 210 -0.43 -6.35 -10.32
N CYS A 211 -0.65 -7.62 -9.99
CA CYS A 211 -0.57 -8.74 -10.95
C CYS A 211 -1.53 -8.66 -12.14
N GLN A 212 -2.57 -7.82 -12.05
CA GLN A 212 -3.47 -7.56 -13.18
C GLN A 212 -2.82 -6.70 -14.28
N TYR A 213 -1.73 -5.99 -13.97
CA TYR A 213 -1.00 -5.13 -14.90
C TYR A 213 0.17 -5.89 -15.52
N VAL A 214 0.43 -5.64 -16.82
CA VAL A 214 1.40 -6.39 -17.62
C VAL A 214 2.82 -6.34 -17.03
N GLU A 215 3.16 -5.24 -16.38
CA GLU A 215 4.44 -5.00 -15.71
C GLU A 215 4.73 -6.00 -14.58
N PHE A 216 3.69 -6.60 -13.99
CA PHE A 216 3.78 -7.58 -12.92
C PHE A 216 3.37 -9.00 -13.34
N GLN A 217 2.93 -9.22 -14.58
CA GLN A 217 2.46 -10.55 -15.01
C GLN A 217 3.60 -11.56 -15.22
N HIS A 218 4.78 -11.06 -15.57
CA HIS A 218 5.91 -11.90 -15.97
C HIS A 218 7.18 -11.63 -15.16
N PHE A 219 7.19 -10.54 -14.40
CA PHE A 219 8.40 -10.05 -13.76
C PHE A 219 8.03 -9.20 -12.54
N VAL A 220 8.78 -9.31 -11.44
CA VAL A 220 8.69 -8.33 -10.35
C VAL A 220 9.60 -7.14 -10.69
N PRO A 221 9.08 -5.92 -10.92
CA PRO A 221 9.91 -4.78 -11.31
C PRO A 221 11.02 -4.48 -10.28
N TYR A 222 12.21 -4.13 -10.76
CA TYR A 222 13.36 -3.82 -9.90
C TYR A 222 13.08 -2.70 -8.90
N LYS A 223 12.40 -1.63 -9.34
CA LYS A 223 11.99 -0.51 -8.48
C LYS A 223 11.00 -0.96 -7.40
N ALA A 224 10.07 -1.86 -7.72
CA ALA A 224 9.13 -2.42 -6.76
C ALA A 224 9.84 -3.26 -5.69
N LEU A 225 10.87 -4.02 -6.10
CA LEU A 225 11.73 -4.78 -5.19
C LEU A 225 12.58 -3.85 -4.32
N ALA A 226 13.17 -2.81 -4.89
CA ALA A 226 13.94 -1.81 -4.16
C ALA A 226 13.08 -1.09 -3.12
N LEU A 227 11.81 -0.78 -3.43
CA LEU A 227 10.85 -0.19 -2.49
C LEU A 227 10.55 -1.14 -1.33
N ALA A 228 10.30 -2.43 -1.61
CA ALA A 228 10.10 -3.43 -0.56
C ALA A 228 11.35 -3.57 0.33
N ALA A 229 12.54 -3.59 -0.27
CA ALA A 229 13.81 -3.64 0.45
C ALA A 229 14.04 -2.39 1.31
N ALA A 230 13.68 -1.20 0.83
CA ALA A 230 13.78 0.04 1.60
C ALA A 230 12.88 0.03 2.84
N ILE A 231 11.69 -0.56 2.72
CA ILE A 231 10.77 -0.72 3.85
C ILE A 231 11.30 -1.77 4.84
N VAL A 232 11.89 -2.88 4.37
CA VAL A 232 12.57 -3.84 5.24
C VAL A 232 13.72 -3.18 5.99
N HIS A 233 14.54 -2.38 5.29
CA HIS A 233 15.61 -1.59 5.90
C HIS A 233 15.09 -0.67 7.01
N SER A 234 13.99 0.06 6.76
CA SER A 234 13.33 0.90 7.77
C SER A 234 12.85 0.11 9.00
N VAL A 235 12.27 -1.08 8.79
CA VAL A 235 11.86 -1.96 9.90
C VAL A 235 13.09 -2.42 10.69
N LEU A 236 14.17 -2.83 10.02
CA LEU A 236 15.40 -3.25 10.68
C LEU A 236 16.06 -2.11 11.49
N LEU A 237 16.04 -0.87 10.99
CA LEU A 237 16.50 0.29 11.75
C LEU A 237 15.71 0.47 13.05
N THR A 238 14.40 0.23 13.03
CA THR A 238 13.57 0.27 14.24
C THR A 238 14.01 -0.82 15.24
N TYR A 239 14.32 -2.02 14.75
CA TYR A 239 14.84 -3.11 15.58
C TYR A 239 16.24 -2.82 16.13
N GLU A 240 17.13 -2.22 15.34
CA GLU A 240 18.45 -1.79 15.80
C GLU A 240 18.35 -0.76 16.94
N GLN A 241 17.44 0.21 16.81
CA GLN A 241 17.28 1.26 17.82
C GLN A 241 16.61 0.75 19.10
N HIS A 242 15.58 -0.09 18.96
CA HIS A 242 14.68 -0.42 20.07
C HIS A 242 14.71 -1.89 20.51
N GLY A 243 15.14 -2.81 19.66
CA GLY A 243 15.10 -4.26 19.92
C GLY A 243 13.73 -4.90 19.67
N PHE A 244 12.75 -4.14 19.19
CA PHE A 244 11.40 -4.60 18.85
C PHE A 244 10.76 -3.68 17.79
N SER A 245 9.71 -4.16 17.13
CA SER A 245 8.94 -3.34 16.18
C SER A 245 8.08 -2.33 16.92
N LYS A 246 8.22 -1.04 16.58
CA LYS A 246 7.37 0.04 17.10
C LYS A 246 6.30 0.42 16.08
N ALA A 247 5.11 0.79 16.57
CA ALA A 247 3.99 1.22 15.73
C ALA A 247 4.14 2.67 15.22
N GLU A 248 5.34 3.04 14.78
CA GLU A 248 5.60 4.38 14.25
C GLU A 248 5.24 4.47 12.77
N SER A 249 4.88 5.67 12.32
CA SER A 249 4.75 5.98 10.90
C SER A 249 6.11 5.87 10.19
N LEU A 250 6.11 5.67 8.88
CA LEU A 250 7.32 5.77 8.08
C LEU A 250 7.83 7.21 8.07
N ASN A 251 9.13 7.41 8.29
CA ASN A 251 9.80 8.65 7.94
C ASN A 251 10.06 8.62 6.42
N VAL A 252 9.32 9.43 5.67
CA VAL A 252 9.37 9.42 4.20
C VAL A 252 10.75 9.84 3.68
N GLY A 253 11.42 10.79 4.33
CA GLY A 253 12.75 11.23 3.91
C GLY A 253 13.81 10.13 4.07
N GLU A 254 13.83 9.47 5.23
CA GLU A 254 14.75 8.34 5.48
C GLU A 254 14.44 7.14 4.57
N LEU A 255 13.17 6.93 4.25
CA LEU A 255 12.74 5.87 3.34
C LEU A 255 13.20 6.16 1.90
N GLU A 256 13.06 7.41 1.43
CA GLU A 256 13.54 7.87 0.13
C GLU A 256 15.07 7.71 0.01
N ASP A 257 15.82 8.17 1.02
CA ASP A 257 17.29 8.02 1.07
C ASP A 257 17.72 6.54 1.05
N SER A 258 16.97 5.67 1.74
CA SER A 258 17.23 4.23 1.73
C SER A 258 16.90 3.61 0.37
N TYR A 259 15.78 4.01 -0.23
CA TYR A 259 15.37 3.55 -1.56
C TYR A 259 16.41 3.91 -2.63
N GLN A 260 16.87 5.17 -2.68
CA GLN A 260 17.84 5.60 -3.68
C GLN A 260 19.17 4.82 -3.58
N ARG A 261 19.64 4.57 -2.35
CA ARG A 261 20.84 3.74 -2.13
C ARG A 261 20.63 2.29 -2.58
N LEU A 262 19.48 1.72 -2.29
CA LEU A 262 19.15 0.35 -2.68
C LEU A 262 18.92 0.22 -4.19
N LEU A 263 18.37 1.23 -4.84
CA LEU A 263 18.21 1.27 -6.28
C LEU A 263 19.57 1.31 -6.98
N ALA A 264 20.52 2.13 -6.52
CA ALA A 264 21.88 2.14 -7.04
C ALA A 264 22.60 0.77 -6.87
N LEU A 265 22.36 0.09 -5.75
CA LEU A 265 22.85 -1.29 -5.55
C LEU A 265 22.18 -2.27 -6.52
N MET A 266 20.87 -2.12 -6.76
CA MET A 266 20.12 -2.93 -7.72
C MET A 266 20.68 -2.76 -9.13
N ASP A 267 20.95 -1.53 -9.57
CA ASP A 267 21.54 -1.24 -10.88
C ASP A 267 22.92 -1.90 -11.04
N THR A 268 23.72 -1.87 -9.97
CA THR A 268 25.03 -2.55 -9.96
C THR A 268 24.88 -4.06 -10.12
N VAL A 269 23.91 -4.68 -9.43
CA VAL A 269 23.62 -6.12 -9.54
C VAL A 269 23.07 -6.47 -10.92
N ALA A 270 22.19 -5.66 -11.47
CA ALA A 270 21.56 -5.88 -12.78
C ALA A 270 22.58 -5.81 -13.93
N LEU A 271 23.61 -4.95 -13.82
CA LEU A 271 24.67 -4.82 -14.83
C LEU A 271 25.76 -5.89 -14.72
N ASP A 272 25.80 -6.66 -13.63
CA ASP A 272 26.77 -7.73 -13.46
C ASP A 272 26.42 -8.94 -14.35
N MET A 273 27.42 -9.45 -15.08
CA MET A 273 27.22 -10.53 -16.07
C MET A 273 26.77 -11.86 -15.46
N TYR A 274 27.02 -12.08 -14.17
CA TYR A 274 26.65 -13.30 -13.47
C TYR A 274 25.41 -13.09 -12.59
N HIS A 275 25.39 -12.00 -11.81
CA HIS A 275 24.32 -11.72 -10.88
C HIS A 275 23.07 -11.13 -11.52
N GLY A 276 23.21 -10.37 -12.61
CA GLY A 276 22.08 -9.75 -13.31
C GLY A 276 21.09 -10.79 -13.85
N PRO A 277 21.52 -11.74 -14.71
CA PRO A 277 20.65 -12.79 -15.23
C PRO A 277 20.02 -13.65 -14.13
N LYS A 278 20.78 -13.93 -13.07
CA LYS A 278 20.28 -14.70 -11.93
C LYS A 278 19.18 -13.96 -11.17
N LEU A 279 19.37 -12.67 -10.92
CA LEU A 279 18.34 -11.81 -10.32
C LEU A 279 17.11 -11.76 -11.20
N SER A 280 17.25 -11.57 -12.52
CA SER A 280 16.10 -11.52 -13.43
C SER A 280 15.29 -12.82 -13.42
N ALA A 281 15.95 -13.97 -13.57
CA ALA A 281 15.28 -15.27 -13.55
C ALA A 281 14.50 -15.49 -12.24
N MET A 282 15.10 -15.11 -11.10
CA MET A 282 14.42 -15.18 -9.80
C MET A 282 13.16 -14.31 -9.75
N LEU A 283 13.19 -13.11 -10.33
CA LEU A 283 12.04 -12.20 -10.33
C LEU A 283 10.94 -12.64 -11.31
N GLU A 284 11.29 -13.34 -12.37
CA GLU A 284 10.33 -14.04 -13.24
C GLU A 284 9.66 -15.19 -12.47
N ASP A 285 10.44 -16.01 -11.77
CA ASP A 285 9.93 -17.10 -10.94
C ASP A 285 8.97 -16.59 -9.85
N TRP A 286 9.32 -15.47 -9.20
CA TRP A 286 8.46 -14.84 -8.20
C TRP A 286 7.15 -14.34 -8.80
N ALA A 287 7.19 -13.74 -9.99
CA ALA A 287 5.96 -13.34 -10.67
C ALA A 287 5.07 -14.55 -10.97
N GLN A 288 5.65 -15.64 -11.51
CA GLN A 288 4.91 -16.89 -11.78
C GLN A 288 4.30 -17.51 -10.52
N MET A 289 4.98 -17.44 -9.37
CA MET A 289 4.44 -17.92 -8.09
C MET A 289 3.27 -17.07 -7.57
N GLY A 290 3.22 -15.79 -7.93
CA GLY A 290 2.19 -14.85 -7.47
C GLY A 290 0.93 -14.83 -8.34
N MET A 291 1.01 -15.26 -9.59
CA MET A 291 -0.13 -15.36 -10.52
C MET A 291 -1.10 -16.48 -10.11
#